data_AF-A0ABD0YDQ8-F1
#
_entry.id   AF-A0ABD0YDQ8-F1
#
_cell.length_a   1.000
_cell.length_b   1.000
_cell.length_c   1.000
_cell.angle_alpha   90.00
_cell.angle_beta   90.00
_cell.angle_gamma   90.00
#
_symmetry.space_group_name_H-M   'P 1'
#
loop_
_entity.id
_entity.type
_entity.pdbx_description
1 polymer ?
#
loop_
_entity_poly.entity_id
_entity_poly.type
_entity_poly.pdbx_seq_one_letter_code
_entity_poly.pdbx_strand_id
1 'polypeptide(L)'
;MSRRRMSCPQAVQQLWDAVKVIRYQRQVPSLERIVKYMYRVNTMSEEEVTRQLGYCVRDGLLVITKRKGLKGKKLGVEQEGYKLPDTMDSSDKHDWYCSECHIGGDVICCGGCWRVYHLSCINNLPGTKHKYLCSICQSCESEETLNIKQKRLNKLLSLACASLKDRYSFLVNSSDMLQRSINIGSPGAQIDIGSENWRTKYLISETMDIARMMSKSGKREYTHLAQFIADVHTIVHNVVIFHGVHSNMADNARQMLRDCTSEVSQIRACHTCYEASVTKPTRHWFCLPCKPPHTLVYAKAKGYSYWPAKVIKVEGEKYEVRFFGGAHCRATVDKSAIEPISVNPNSLQVKRSPSWSKACEELKRHQEMLAKNVNPDSSSSSDSVSSIHPFFFYYLLWPNGDTGLTCQ
;
A
#
# COMPACT_ATOMS: atom_id res chain seq x y z
N MET A 1 7.45 22.96 16.25
CA MET A 1 7.85 21.54 16.34
C MET A 1 7.47 21.05 17.72
N SER A 2 6.99 19.82 17.85
CA SER A 2 6.64 19.20 19.13
C SER A 2 7.46 17.94 19.30
N ARG A 3 8.12 17.80 20.45
CA ARG A 3 8.77 16.55 20.84
C ARG A 3 7.71 15.54 21.22
N ARG A 4 7.59 14.47 20.43
CA ARG A 4 6.67 13.35 20.72
C ARG A 4 7.47 12.20 21.33
N ARG A 5 7.26 10.96 20.88
CA ARG A 5 8.03 9.81 21.38
C ARG A 5 9.48 9.88 20.93
N MET A 6 10.42 9.50 21.79
CA MET A 6 11.83 9.28 21.44
C MET A 6 12.15 7.80 21.38
N SER A 7 11.32 6.95 21.99
CA SER A 7 11.45 5.51 21.93
C SER A 7 11.40 5.00 20.49
N CYS A 8 12.38 4.17 20.13
CA CYS A 8 12.36 3.42 18.88
C CYS A 8 11.33 2.27 18.98
N PRO A 9 10.35 2.15 18.05
CA PRO A 9 9.35 1.09 18.09
C PRO A 9 9.93 -0.32 18.20
N GLN A 10 11.04 -0.58 17.51
CA GLN A 10 11.69 -1.89 17.53
C GLN A 10 12.36 -2.17 18.88
N ALA A 11 13.06 -1.18 19.46
CA ALA A 11 13.68 -1.32 20.77
C ALA A 11 12.63 -1.50 21.88
N VAL A 12 11.52 -0.76 21.82
CA VAL A 12 10.38 -0.91 22.73
C VAL A 12 9.88 -2.34 22.75
N GLN A 13 9.64 -2.92 21.58
CA GLN A 13 9.14 -4.28 21.46
C GLN A 13 10.11 -5.32 21.99
N GLN A 14 11.42 -5.15 21.75
CA GLN A 14 12.44 -6.05 22.29
C GLN A 14 12.52 -5.95 23.83
N LEU A 15 12.39 -4.74 24.38
CA LEU A 15 12.34 -4.55 25.84
C LEU A 15 11.07 -5.16 26.44
N TRP A 16 9.93 -5.08 25.76
CA TRP A 16 8.71 -5.79 26.16
C TRP A 16 8.89 -7.31 26.13
N ASP A 17 9.55 -7.84 25.10
CA ASP A 17 9.93 -9.26 25.01
C ASP A 17 10.77 -9.65 26.23
N ALA A 18 11.82 -8.88 26.54
CA ALA A 18 12.68 -9.10 27.70
C ALA A 18 11.91 -9.11 29.03
N VAL A 19 11.07 -8.09 29.26
CA VAL A 19 10.25 -7.97 30.47
C VAL A 19 9.29 -9.16 30.60
N LYS A 20 8.64 -9.59 29.51
CA LYS A 20 7.74 -10.74 29.51
C LYS A 20 8.45 -12.04 29.81
N VAL A 21 9.56 -12.32 29.13
CA VAL A 21 10.35 -13.54 29.33
C VAL A 21 10.85 -13.65 30.77
N ILE A 22 11.39 -12.56 31.32
CA ILE A 22 11.89 -12.54 32.72
C ILE A 22 10.74 -12.75 33.71
N ARG A 23 9.58 -12.13 33.48
CA ARG A 23 8.38 -12.34 34.31
C ARG A 23 7.85 -13.76 34.22
N TYR A 24 7.85 -14.37 33.03
CA TYR A 24 7.46 -15.76 32.82
C TYR A 24 8.34 -16.71 33.65
N GLN A 25 9.63 -16.41 33.76
CA GLN A 25 10.59 -17.11 34.62
C GLN A 25 10.42 -16.81 36.13
N ARG A 26 9.37 -16.09 36.52
CA ARG A 26 9.06 -15.64 37.90
C ARG A 26 10.17 -14.80 38.52
N GLN A 27 10.87 -13.99 37.72
CA GLN A 27 11.92 -13.08 38.17
C GLN A 27 11.49 -11.62 38.02
N VAL A 28 12.13 -10.73 38.80
CA VAL A 28 11.94 -9.27 38.67
C VAL A 28 12.75 -8.78 37.48
N PRO A 29 12.14 -8.10 36.47
CA PRO A 29 12.85 -7.52 35.33
C PRO A 29 13.69 -6.31 35.75
N SER A 30 14.81 -6.55 36.43
CA SER A 30 15.80 -5.53 36.79
C SER A 30 16.66 -5.15 35.60
N LEU A 31 17.31 -3.97 35.66
CA LEU A 31 18.24 -3.50 34.62
C LEU A 31 19.27 -4.59 34.25
N GLU A 32 19.96 -5.14 35.25
CA GLU A 32 20.95 -6.21 35.08
C GLU A 32 20.42 -7.41 34.26
N ARG A 33 19.16 -7.82 34.48
CA ARG A 33 18.57 -8.97 33.79
C ARG A 33 18.13 -8.62 32.38
N ILE A 34 17.57 -7.43 32.19
CA ILE A 34 17.17 -6.94 30.87
C ILE A 34 18.42 -6.79 30.00
N VAL A 35 19.50 -6.16 30.50
CA VAL A 35 20.77 -6.04 29.79
C VAL A 35 21.31 -7.41 29.37
N LYS A 36 21.35 -8.40 30.28
CA LYS A 36 21.77 -9.77 29.94
C LYS A 36 20.91 -10.43 28.86
N TYR A 37 19.59 -10.23 28.92
CA TYR A 37 18.68 -10.74 27.90
C TYR A 37 18.92 -10.07 26.54
N MET A 38 18.96 -8.75 26.53
CA MET A 38 19.09 -7.93 25.30
C MET A 38 20.45 -8.13 24.64
N TYR A 39 21.52 -8.27 25.42
CA TYR A 39 22.84 -8.61 24.88
C TYR A 39 22.83 -9.98 24.19
N ARG A 40 22.21 -10.98 24.82
CA ARG A 40 22.17 -12.35 24.29
C ARG A 40 21.27 -12.49 23.05
N VAL A 41 20.11 -11.84 23.04
CA VAL A 41 19.07 -12.06 22.02
C VAL A 41 19.11 -11.00 20.92
N ASN A 42 19.48 -9.77 21.26
CA ASN A 42 19.42 -8.62 20.36
C ASN A 42 20.78 -7.94 20.16
N THR A 43 21.86 -8.48 20.74
CA THR A 43 23.23 -7.93 20.63
C THR A 43 23.31 -6.43 20.97
N MET A 44 22.53 -6.00 21.96
CA MET A 44 22.45 -4.61 22.38
C MET A 44 23.39 -4.36 23.58
N SER A 45 24.13 -3.24 23.56
CA SER A 45 25.04 -2.87 24.66
C SER A 45 24.27 -2.40 25.90
N GLU A 46 24.91 -2.45 27.06
CA GLU A 46 24.31 -1.99 28.32
C GLU A 46 23.94 -0.50 28.30
N GLU A 47 24.80 0.34 27.71
CA GLU A 47 24.54 1.77 27.53
C GLU A 47 23.28 2.01 26.69
N GLU A 48 23.13 1.28 25.58
CA GLU A 48 21.98 1.41 24.70
C GLU A 48 20.70 0.91 25.35
N VAL A 49 20.75 -0.23 26.04
CA VAL A 49 19.61 -0.77 26.79
C VAL A 49 19.13 0.24 27.84
N THR A 50 20.07 0.83 28.60
CA THR A 50 19.76 1.83 29.63
C THR A 50 19.11 3.07 29.02
N ARG A 51 19.64 3.55 27.89
CA ARG A 51 19.09 4.69 27.15
C ARG A 51 17.68 4.42 26.64
N GLN A 52 17.44 3.27 26.03
CA GLN A 52 16.11 2.88 25.51
C GLN A 52 15.10 2.66 26.64
N LEU A 53 15.51 2.08 27.77
CA LEU A 53 14.66 1.99 28.96
C LEU A 53 14.22 3.37 29.45
N GLY A 54 15.16 4.34 29.50
CA GLY A 54 14.86 5.73 29.84
C GLY A 54 13.83 6.36 28.91
N TYR A 55 13.97 6.19 27.59
CA TYR A 55 12.98 6.66 26.62
C TYR A 55 11.61 5.98 26.80
N CYS A 56 11.58 4.66 26.98
CA CYS A 56 10.35 3.92 27.18
C CYS A 56 9.59 4.36 28.44
N VAL A 57 10.30 4.64 29.54
CA VAL A 57 9.68 5.14 30.77
C VAL A 57 9.13 6.54 30.57
N ARG A 58 9.90 7.43 29.92
CA ARG A 58 9.46 8.79 29.60
C ARG A 58 8.23 8.81 28.69
N ASP A 59 8.18 7.91 27.71
CA ASP A 59 7.10 7.81 26.73
C ASP A 59 5.90 6.99 27.26
N GLY A 60 5.93 6.54 28.52
CA GLY A 60 4.86 5.77 29.14
C GLY A 60 4.70 4.34 28.58
N LEU A 61 5.72 3.82 27.90
CA LEU A 61 5.75 2.47 27.31
C LEU A 61 6.29 1.41 28.28
N LEU A 62 6.96 1.84 29.35
CA LEU A 62 7.35 1.02 30.50
C LEU A 62 7.15 1.81 31.79
N VAL A 63 6.93 1.11 32.90
CA VAL A 63 6.80 1.72 34.23
C VAL A 63 7.81 1.10 35.19
N ILE A 64 8.49 1.96 35.94
CA ILE A 64 9.41 1.55 37.01
C ILE A 64 8.59 1.17 38.24
N THR A 65 8.88 0.02 38.84
CA THR A 65 8.24 -0.46 40.08
C THR A 65 9.23 -1.06 41.05
N LYS A 66 8.96 -0.91 42.35
CA LYS A 66 9.67 -1.64 43.40
C LYS A 66 8.97 -2.96 43.66
N ARG A 67 9.69 -4.08 43.57
CA ARG A 67 9.17 -5.42 43.83
C ARG A 67 10.15 -6.25 44.64
N LYS A 68 9.63 -7.04 45.58
CA LYS A 68 10.41 -8.04 46.30
C LYS A 68 10.69 -9.24 45.40
N GLY A 69 11.92 -9.76 45.42
CA GLY A 69 12.28 -10.94 44.66
C GLY A 69 11.48 -12.17 45.09
N LEU A 70 11.02 -12.97 44.12
CA LEU A 70 10.15 -14.14 44.35
C LEU A 70 10.90 -15.49 44.31
N LYS A 71 12.19 -15.50 43.93
CA LYS A 71 12.99 -16.74 43.80
C LYS A 71 14.51 -16.45 43.90
N GLY A 72 15.28 -17.42 44.41
CA GLY A 72 16.75 -17.42 44.43
C GLY A 72 17.39 -16.60 45.56
N LYS A 73 18.68 -16.27 45.42
CA LYS A 73 19.47 -15.55 46.46
C LYS A 73 18.93 -14.17 46.87
N LYS A 74 18.05 -13.56 46.07
CA LYS A 74 17.42 -12.25 46.34
C LYS A 74 15.93 -12.39 46.72
N LEU A 75 15.51 -13.51 47.30
CA LEU A 75 14.14 -13.74 47.79
C LEU A 75 13.82 -12.72 48.91
N GLY A 76 12.70 -12.00 48.79
CA GLY A 76 12.26 -11.01 49.79
C GLY A 76 12.94 -9.64 49.71
N VAL A 77 14.04 -9.50 48.95
CA VAL A 77 14.76 -8.22 48.79
C VAL A 77 14.06 -7.34 47.76
N GLU A 78 13.79 -6.09 48.13
CA GLU A 78 13.23 -5.07 47.22
C GLU A 78 14.23 -4.71 46.13
N GLN A 79 13.77 -4.79 44.89
CA GLN A 79 14.52 -4.42 43.70
C GLN A 79 13.66 -3.54 42.82
N GLU A 80 14.29 -2.57 42.19
CA GLU A 80 13.71 -1.81 41.10
C GLU A 80 13.59 -2.70 39.86
N GLY A 81 12.42 -2.68 39.23
CA GLY A 81 12.16 -3.48 38.04
C GLY A 81 11.13 -2.83 37.12
N TYR A 82 11.21 -3.19 35.85
CA TYR A 82 10.37 -2.64 34.80
C TYR A 82 9.12 -3.51 34.60
N LYS A 83 7.98 -2.87 34.42
CA LYS A 83 6.71 -3.51 34.04
C LYS A 83 6.09 -2.85 32.81
N LEU A 84 5.22 -3.61 32.15
CA LEU A 84 4.33 -3.07 31.12
C LEU A 84 3.31 -2.11 31.76
N PRO A 85 2.88 -1.05 31.04
CA PRO A 85 1.81 -0.17 31.51
C PRO A 85 0.47 -0.92 31.62
N ASP A 86 -0.34 -0.54 32.61
CA ASP A 86 -1.66 -1.15 32.84
C ASP A 86 -2.76 -0.44 32.02
N THR A 87 -2.59 0.86 31.73
CA THR A 87 -3.47 1.68 30.90
C THR A 87 -2.66 2.55 29.94
N MET A 88 -3.29 2.90 28.81
CA MET A 88 -2.79 3.93 27.91
C MET A 88 -3.57 5.22 28.12
N ASP A 89 -2.88 6.26 28.56
CA ASP A 89 -3.42 7.61 28.60
C ASP A 89 -2.94 8.36 27.35
N SER A 90 -3.63 8.21 26.23
CA SER A 90 -3.36 9.10 25.09
C SER A 90 -4.64 9.67 24.49
N SER A 91 -4.90 10.94 24.80
CA SER A 91 -5.86 11.82 24.14
C SER A 91 -5.26 12.55 22.94
N ASP A 92 -4.08 12.11 22.48
CA ASP A 92 -3.34 12.77 21.42
C ASP A 92 -4.04 12.58 20.07
N LYS A 93 -4.20 13.67 19.32
CA LYS A 93 -4.92 13.70 18.04
C LYS A 93 -4.03 13.41 16.84
N HIS A 94 -2.71 13.33 17.06
CA HIS A 94 -1.71 13.15 16.03
C HIS A 94 -0.83 11.94 16.33
N ASP A 95 -0.18 11.38 15.31
CA ASP A 95 0.71 10.24 15.47
C ASP A 95 1.94 10.60 16.31
N TRP A 96 2.54 9.60 16.93
CA TRP A 96 3.79 9.71 17.65
C TRP A 96 5.02 9.58 16.75
N TYR A 97 4.86 9.00 15.56
CA TYR A 97 5.96 8.69 14.65
C TYR A 97 5.83 9.44 13.33
N CYS A 98 6.96 9.87 12.78
CA CYS A 98 7.01 10.53 11.48
C CYS A 98 6.41 9.65 10.39
N SER A 99 5.48 10.18 9.59
CA SER A 99 4.80 9.41 8.54
C SER A 99 5.68 9.08 7.34
N GLU A 100 6.88 9.66 7.26
CA GLU A 100 7.87 9.37 6.21
C GLU A 100 8.92 8.34 6.66
N CYS A 101 9.60 8.57 7.79
CA CYS A 101 10.68 7.70 8.25
C CYS A 101 10.25 6.70 9.34
N HIS A 102 9.03 6.82 9.87
CA HIS A 102 8.45 5.92 10.87
C HIS A 102 9.14 5.93 12.24
N ILE A 103 9.95 6.96 12.52
CA ILE A 103 10.71 7.12 13.77
C ILE A 103 10.12 8.26 14.60
N GLY A 104 10.29 8.18 15.92
CA GLY A 104 9.94 9.25 16.85
C GLY A 104 10.87 10.47 16.76
N GLY A 105 10.62 11.49 17.57
CA GLY A 105 11.49 12.64 17.75
C GLY A 105 10.74 13.98 17.72
N ASP A 106 11.47 15.00 17.27
CA ASP A 106 10.94 16.36 17.10
C ASP A 106 10.24 16.48 15.74
N VAL A 107 8.91 16.58 15.74
CA VAL A 107 8.09 16.54 14.53
C VAL A 107 7.18 17.76 14.40
N ILE A 108 6.70 18.00 13.19
CA ILE A 108 5.71 19.02 12.83
C ILE A 108 4.38 18.29 12.55
N CYS A 109 3.31 18.77 13.18
CA CYS A 109 1.97 18.24 13.00
C CYS A 109 1.32 18.82 11.73
N CYS A 110 0.66 17.97 10.95
CA CYS A 110 -0.17 18.43 9.85
C CYS A 110 -1.42 19.16 10.39
N GLY A 111 -1.80 20.26 9.74
CA GLY A 111 -3.02 21.01 10.05
C GLY A 111 -4.31 20.33 9.56
N GLY A 112 -4.22 19.44 8.58
CA GLY A 112 -5.38 18.80 7.93
C GLY A 112 -5.59 17.32 8.27
N CYS A 113 -4.67 16.66 8.97
CA CYS A 113 -4.83 15.29 9.44
C CYS A 113 -3.96 14.99 10.67
N TRP A 114 -4.03 13.76 11.18
CA TRP A 114 -3.28 13.27 12.34
C TRP A 114 -1.78 13.04 12.08
N ARG A 115 -1.31 13.08 10.83
CA ARG A 115 0.09 12.77 10.48
C ARG A 115 1.08 13.82 10.99
N VAL A 116 2.30 13.36 11.25
CA VAL A 116 3.42 14.19 11.71
C VAL A 116 4.68 13.90 10.88
N TYR A 117 5.57 14.87 10.76
CA TYR A 117 6.79 14.73 9.94
C TYR A 117 7.99 15.39 10.62
N HIS A 118 9.18 14.79 10.54
CA HIS A 118 10.42 15.51 10.85
C HIS A 118 10.66 16.59 9.82
N LEU A 119 11.30 17.69 10.23
CA LEU A 119 11.65 18.78 9.31
C LEU A 119 12.50 18.29 8.12
N SER A 120 13.44 17.39 8.37
CA SER A 120 14.31 16.77 7.36
C SER A 120 13.58 15.79 6.43
N CYS A 121 12.37 15.34 6.79
CA CYS A 121 11.56 14.43 5.98
C CYS A 121 10.55 15.17 5.08
N ILE A 122 10.52 16.51 5.13
CA ILE A 122 9.62 17.32 4.33
C ILE A 122 10.35 17.80 3.09
N ASN A 123 9.95 17.28 1.92
CA ASN A 123 10.58 17.67 0.65
C ASN A 123 10.22 19.10 0.20
N ASN A 124 9.03 19.60 0.57
CA ASN A 124 8.54 20.94 0.21
C ASN A 124 8.05 21.68 1.45
N LEU A 125 8.95 22.46 2.06
CA LEU A 125 8.62 23.27 3.23
C LEU A 125 7.70 24.43 2.82
N PRO A 126 6.47 24.53 3.38
CA PRO A 126 5.67 25.72 3.16
C PRO A 126 6.33 26.93 3.82
N GLY A 127 6.15 28.10 3.21
CA GLY A 127 6.63 29.37 3.76
C GLY A 127 6.05 29.64 5.17
N THR A 128 6.73 30.51 5.92
CA THR A 128 6.50 30.77 7.37
C THR A 128 5.11 31.34 7.74
N LYS A 129 4.22 31.60 6.78
CA LYS A 129 2.94 32.29 6.99
C LYS A 129 1.73 31.37 7.19
N HIS A 130 1.81 30.07 6.88
CA HIS A 130 0.67 29.15 6.95
C HIS A 130 0.94 27.91 7.81
N LYS A 131 -0.13 27.31 8.37
CA LYS A 131 -0.05 26.02 9.05
C LYS A 131 0.49 24.97 8.06
N TYR A 132 1.42 24.13 8.53
CA TYR A 132 1.97 23.05 7.72
C TYR A 132 0.88 22.05 7.30
N LEU A 133 0.77 21.80 6.00
CA LEU A 133 -0.06 20.73 5.42
C LEU A 133 0.87 19.70 4.81
N CYS A 134 0.64 18.42 5.10
CA CYS A 134 1.47 17.35 4.53
C CYS A 134 1.13 17.11 3.06
N SER A 135 2.04 16.44 2.34
CA SER A 135 1.89 16.10 0.91
C SER A 135 0.59 15.34 0.61
N ILE A 136 0.12 14.51 1.54
CA ILE A 136 -1.14 13.76 1.39
C ILE A 136 -2.34 14.70 1.45
N CYS A 137 -2.41 15.61 2.43
CA CYS A 137 -3.48 16.60 2.53
C CYS A 137 -3.46 17.56 1.34
N GLN A 138 -2.28 18.04 0.96
CA GLN A 138 -2.09 18.87 -0.23
C GLN A 138 -2.60 18.15 -1.49
N SER A 139 -2.26 16.86 -1.66
CA SER A 139 -2.73 16.07 -2.80
C SER A 139 -4.25 15.92 -2.82
N CYS A 140 -4.90 15.78 -1.66
CA CYS A 140 -6.36 15.74 -1.58
C CYS A 140 -7.00 17.10 -1.93
N GLU A 141 -6.37 18.22 -1.56
CA GLU A 141 -6.87 19.57 -1.86
C GLU A 141 -6.65 19.98 -3.32
N SER A 142 -5.52 19.56 -3.91
CA SER A 142 -5.15 19.90 -5.28
C SER A 142 -5.62 18.89 -6.33
N GLU A 143 -6.19 17.75 -5.93
CA GLU A 143 -6.67 16.74 -6.87
C GLU A 143 -7.85 17.29 -7.66
N GLU A 144 -7.63 17.55 -8.95
CA GLU A 144 -8.69 17.90 -9.90
C GLU A 144 -9.81 16.87 -9.79
N THR A 145 -11.04 17.36 -9.64
CA THR A 145 -12.19 16.48 -9.55
C THR A 145 -12.32 15.71 -10.85
N LEU A 146 -12.08 14.39 -10.80
CA LEU A 146 -12.45 13.52 -11.89
C LEU A 146 -13.94 13.70 -12.16
N ASN A 147 -14.34 13.81 -13.43
CA ASN A 147 -15.74 13.88 -13.83
C ASN A 147 -16.43 12.50 -13.69
N ILE A 148 -16.45 11.96 -12.47
CA ILE A 148 -16.95 10.65 -12.09
C ILE A 148 -17.82 10.83 -10.85
N LYS A 149 -19.04 10.31 -10.89
CA LYS A 149 -19.94 10.30 -9.72
C LYS A 149 -19.32 9.49 -8.57
N GLN A 150 -19.45 9.94 -7.33
CA GLN A 150 -18.91 9.28 -6.13
C GLN A 150 -19.26 7.78 -6.04
N LYS A 151 -20.49 7.39 -6.42
CA LYS A 151 -20.91 5.98 -6.48
C LYS A 151 -20.03 5.15 -7.43
N ARG A 152 -19.69 5.70 -8.60
CA ARG A 152 -18.83 5.03 -9.58
C ARG A 152 -17.37 5.05 -9.14
N LEU A 153 -16.88 6.16 -8.57
CA LEU A 153 -15.54 6.24 -7.97
C LEU A 153 -15.33 5.11 -6.95
N ASN A 154 -16.24 4.98 -5.99
CA ASN A 154 -16.12 3.97 -4.95
C ASN A 154 -16.29 2.54 -5.48
N LYS A 155 -17.07 2.32 -6.55
CA LYS A 155 -17.12 1.02 -7.24
C LYS A 155 -15.75 0.65 -7.81
N LEU A 156 -15.06 1.59 -8.48
CA LEU A 156 -13.73 1.38 -9.05
C LEU A 156 -12.69 1.11 -7.96
N LEU A 157 -12.75 1.88 -6.86
CA LEU A 157 -11.88 1.67 -5.71
C LEU A 157 -12.13 0.31 -5.03
N SER A 158 -13.37 -0.18 -4.98
CA SER A 158 -13.65 -1.54 -4.51
C SER A 158 -13.03 -2.61 -5.40
N LEU A 159 -13.00 -2.41 -6.73
CA LEU A 159 -12.31 -3.31 -7.66
C LEU A 159 -10.79 -3.31 -7.39
N ALA A 160 -10.19 -2.13 -7.28
CA ALA A 160 -8.76 -2.00 -6.94
C ALA A 160 -8.44 -2.66 -5.60
N CYS A 161 -9.29 -2.44 -4.59
CA CYS A 161 -9.13 -3.03 -3.27
C CYS A 161 -9.25 -4.55 -3.29
N ALA A 162 -10.13 -5.12 -4.12
CA ALA A 162 -10.23 -6.56 -4.32
C ALA A 162 -8.96 -7.13 -4.97
N SER A 163 -8.41 -6.46 -5.99
CA SER A 163 -7.14 -6.87 -6.61
C SER A 163 -5.94 -6.75 -5.67
N LEU A 164 -5.96 -5.82 -4.71
CA LEU A 164 -4.96 -5.77 -3.64
C LEU A 164 -5.17 -6.92 -2.64
N LYS A 165 -6.40 -7.18 -2.22
CA LYS A 165 -6.74 -8.28 -1.32
C LYS A 165 -6.26 -9.63 -1.86
N ASP A 166 -6.49 -9.90 -3.14
CA ASP A 166 -6.12 -11.18 -3.75
C ASP A 166 -4.61 -11.39 -3.80
N ARG A 167 -3.83 -10.33 -4.03
CA ARG A 167 -2.36 -10.38 -4.08
C ARG A 167 -1.70 -10.34 -2.69
N TYR A 168 -2.33 -9.67 -1.74
CA TYR A 168 -1.79 -9.38 -0.40
C TYR A 168 -2.71 -9.93 0.69
N SER A 169 -3.12 -11.19 0.57
CA SER A 169 -4.07 -11.83 1.49
C SER A 169 -3.61 -11.81 2.96
N PHE A 170 -2.29 -11.77 3.21
CA PHE A 170 -1.68 -11.66 4.53
C PHE A 170 -1.68 -10.24 5.12
N LEU A 171 -2.04 -9.20 4.33
CA LEU A 171 -2.18 -7.81 4.78
C LEU A 171 -3.67 -7.40 4.92
N VAL A 172 -4.59 -8.36 4.91
CA VAL A 172 -6.03 -8.05 4.83
C VAL A 172 -6.57 -7.46 6.12
N ASN A 173 -6.19 -8.05 7.25
CA ASN A 173 -6.64 -7.61 8.57
C ASN A 173 -5.43 -7.17 9.41
N SER A 174 -5.60 -6.06 10.13
CA SER A 174 -4.61 -5.61 11.11
C SER A 174 -4.30 -6.69 12.15
N SER A 175 -5.31 -7.49 12.52
CA SER A 175 -5.15 -8.60 13.47
C SER A 175 -4.16 -9.63 13.01
N ASP A 176 -4.01 -9.85 11.70
CA ASP A 176 -3.18 -10.91 11.13
C ASP A 176 -1.80 -10.35 10.78
N MET A 177 -1.77 -9.15 10.20
CA MET A 177 -0.51 -8.54 9.77
C MET A 177 0.29 -7.94 10.93
N LEU A 178 -0.35 -7.51 12.03
CA LEU A 178 0.33 -6.90 13.19
C LEU A 178 0.43 -7.90 14.35
N GLN A 179 0.99 -9.07 14.06
CA GLN A 179 1.26 -10.11 15.04
C GLN A 179 2.76 -10.33 15.24
N ARG A 180 3.12 -10.74 16.45
CA ARG A 180 4.48 -11.11 16.83
C ARG A 180 4.40 -12.21 17.87
N SER A 181 5.10 -13.32 17.64
CA SER A 181 5.25 -14.39 18.62
C SER A 181 6.44 -14.12 19.54
N ILE A 182 6.37 -14.64 20.76
CA ILE A 182 7.50 -14.62 21.70
C ILE A 182 7.81 -16.06 22.06
N ASN A 183 8.82 -16.60 21.39
CA ASN A 183 9.25 -17.97 21.59
C ASN A 183 10.25 -18.05 22.74
N ILE A 184 9.97 -18.90 23.74
CA ILE A 184 10.89 -19.24 24.83
C ILE A 184 11.23 -20.72 24.73
N GLY A 185 12.50 -21.07 24.93
CA GLY A 185 12.95 -22.45 25.01
C GLY A 185 14.19 -22.72 24.15
N SER A 186 14.71 -23.93 24.26
CA SER A 186 15.78 -24.40 23.38
C SER A 186 15.24 -24.71 21.97
N PRO A 187 16.08 -24.66 20.92
CA PRO A 187 15.70 -25.16 19.60
C PRO A 187 15.09 -26.56 19.70
N GLY A 188 13.85 -26.75 19.21
CA GLY A 188 13.10 -28.03 19.27
C GLY A 188 12.08 -28.15 20.42
N ALA A 189 12.06 -27.23 21.39
CA ALA A 189 11.09 -27.20 22.50
C ALA A 189 10.62 -25.76 22.80
N GLN A 190 10.39 -24.97 21.75
CA GLN A 190 9.93 -23.59 21.88
C GLN A 190 8.45 -23.54 22.26
N ILE A 191 8.13 -22.68 23.21
CA ILE A 191 6.76 -22.36 23.63
C ILE A 191 6.51 -20.91 23.23
N ASP A 192 5.45 -20.68 22.46
CA ASP A 192 4.94 -19.33 22.21
C ASP A 192 4.13 -18.86 23.43
N ILE A 193 4.58 -17.78 24.06
CA ILE A 193 3.97 -17.26 25.29
C ILE A 193 3.09 -16.03 25.05
N GLY A 194 2.68 -15.71 23.83
CA GLY A 194 1.79 -14.55 23.67
C GLY A 194 1.08 -14.36 22.35
N SER A 195 -0.23 -14.16 22.44
CA SER A 195 -0.98 -13.32 21.51
C SER A 195 -0.73 -11.85 21.86
N GLU A 196 -0.07 -11.12 20.96
CA GLU A 196 0.50 -9.79 21.24
C GLU A 196 -0.33 -8.62 20.72
N ASN A 197 -1.64 -8.82 20.48
CA ASN A 197 -2.55 -7.83 19.90
C ASN A 197 -2.63 -6.51 20.71
N TRP A 198 -2.26 -6.55 21.99
CA TRP A 198 -2.18 -5.36 22.86
C TRP A 198 -1.11 -4.37 22.39
N ARG A 199 -0.02 -4.82 21.74
CA ARG A 199 1.08 -3.94 21.27
C ARG A 199 0.60 -2.88 20.30
N THR A 200 -0.35 -3.25 19.43
CA THR A 200 -0.94 -2.35 18.45
C THR A 200 -1.54 -1.12 19.11
N LYS A 201 -2.18 -1.26 20.28
CA LYS A 201 -2.72 -0.11 21.02
C LYS A 201 -1.64 0.88 21.39
N TYR A 202 -0.46 0.38 21.78
CA TYR A 202 0.67 1.20 22.21
C TYR A 202 1.48 1.77 21.05
N LEU A 203 1.58 1.08 19.92
CA LEU A 203 2.45 1.49 18.82
C LEU A 203 1.73 2.17 17.65
N ILE A 204 0.44 1.91 17.46
CA ILE A 204 -0.31 2.36 16.29
C ILE A 204 -1.35 3.38 16.72
N SER A 205 -1.17 4.63 16.28
CA SER A 205 -2.13 5.70 16.56
C SER A 205 -3.43 5.49 15.77
N GLU A 206 -3.31 5.21 14.47
CA GLU A 206 -4.43 5.09 13.55
C GLU A 206 -4.42 3.76 12.83
N THR A 207 -5.47 2.97 13.03
CA THR A 207 -5.56 1.62 12.45
C THR A 207 -6.11 1.68 11.03
N MET A 208 -5.49 0.92 10.13
CA MET A 208 -5.95 0.76 8.75
C MET A 208 -5.52 -0.59 8.20
N ASP A 209 -6.37 -1.18 7.35
CA ASP A 209 -6.14 -2.43 6.65
C ASP A 209 -7.04 -2.54 5.41
N ILE A 210 -6.81 -3.56 4.57
CA ILE A 210 -7.55 -3.74 3.32
C ILE A 210 -9.04 -3.98 3.59
N ALA A 211 -9.38 -4.73 4.65
CA ALA A 211 -10.77 -4.97 5.03
C ALA A 211 -11.52 -3.66 5.37
N ARG A 212 -10.87 -2.75 6.11
CA ARG A 212 -11.41 -1.42 6.40
C ARG A 212 -11.51 -0.58 5.13
N MET A 213 -10.53 -0.63 4.24
CA MET A 213 -10.61 0.06 2.94
C MET A 213 -11.79 -0.42 2.10
N MET A 214 -12.06 -1.73 2.07
CA MET A 214 -13.26 -2.30 1.42
C MET A 214 -14.56 -1.82 2.06
N SER A 215 -14.58 -1.70 3.41
CA SER A 215 -15.75 -1.17 4.12
C SER A 215 -16.00 0.29 3.74
N LYS A 216 -14.94 1.13 3.72
CA LYS A 216 -15.02 2.54 3.32
C LYS A 216 -15.51 2.72 1.89
N SER A 217 -15.02 1.92 0.95
CA SER A 217 -15.49 1.97 -0.44
C SER A 217 -16.93 1.48 -0.57
N GLY A 218 -17.32 0.43 0.18
CA GLY A 218 -18.71 -0.04 0.24
C GLY A 218 -19.68 1.01 0.77
N LYS A 219 -19.29 1.75 1.81
CA LYS A 219 -20.03 2.87 2.41
C LYS A 219 -19.93 4.17 1.60
N ARG A 220 -19.11 4.20 0.56
CA ARG A 220 -18.86 5.34 -0.34
C ARG A 220 -18.19 6.55 0.31
N GLU A 221 -17.31 6.29 1.28
CA GLU A 221 -16.63 7.35 2.04
C GLU A 221 -15.51 8.05 1.24
N TYR A 222 -14.95 7.41 0.21
CA TYR A 222 -13.93 8.06 -0.60
C TYR A 222 -14.55 9.10 -1.53
N THR A 223 -14.00 10.31 -1.47
CA THR A 223 -14.37 11.45 -2.34
C THR A 223 -13.28 11.74 -3.36
N HIS A 224 -12.04 11.40 -3.03
CA HIS A 224 -10.85 11.61 -3.86
C HIS A 224 -10.01 10.32 -3.95
N LEU A 225 -9.27 10.12 -5.03
CA LEU A 225 -8.41 8.94 -5.16
C LEU A 225 -7.20 9.04 -4.21
N ALA A 226 -6.72 10.25 -3.94
CA ALA A 226 -5.66 10.49 -2.98
C ALA A 226 -5.98 9.96 -1.58
N GLN A 227 -7.26 9.97 -1.16
CA GLN A 227 -7.69 9.40 0.12
C GLN A 227 -7.50 7.87 0.17
N PHE A 228 -7.71 7.18 -0.95
CA PHE A 228 -7.50 5.74 -1.05
C PHE A 228 -6.02 5.39 -0.94
N ILE A 229 -5.14 6.14 -1.63
CA ILE A 229 -3.68 5.99 -1.52
C ILE A 229 -3.21 6.31 -0.08
N ALA A 230 -3.79 7.35 0.53
CA ALA A 230 -3.48 7.75 1.90
C ALA A 230 -3.73 6.64 2.93
N ASP A 231 -4.81 5.87 2.76
CA ASP A 231 -5.10 4.73 3.62
C ASP A 231 -4.07 3.60 3.44
N VAL A 232 -3.59 3.34 2.21
CA VAL A 232 -2.49 2.39 1.98
C VAL A 232 -1.18 2.86 2.59
N HIS A 233 -0.87 4.16 2.54
CA HIS A 233 0.28 4.71 3.28
C HIS A 233 0.17 4.45 4.79
N THR A 234 -1.03 4.54 5.36
CA THR A 234 -1.26 4.21 6.78
C THR A 234 -0.97 2.74 7.07
N ILE A 235 -1.34 1.82 6.16
CA ILE A 235 -0.99 0.39 6.30
C ILE A 235 0.53 0.22 6.30
N VAL A 236 1.24 0.82 5.33
CA VAL A 236 2.71 0.76 5.28
C VAL A 236 3.33 1.33 6.56
N HIS A 237 2.84 2.48 7.02
CA HIS A 237 3.33 3.13 8.23
C HIS A 237 3.19 2.22 9.45
N ASN A 238 2.02 1.60 9.62
CA ASN A 238 1.74 0.69 10.73
C ASN A 238 2.63 -0.56 10.67
N VAL A 239 2.78 -1.15 9.48
CA VAL A 239 3.65 -2.32 9.27
C VAL A 239 5.10 -1.98 9.56
N VAL A 240 5.61 -0.84 9.12
CA VAL A 240 7.01 -0.44 9.35
C VAL A 240 7.28 -0.16 10.83
N ILE A 241 6.36 0.50 11.54
CA ILE A 241 6.47 0.70 12.99
C ILE A 241 6.51 -0.64 13.72
N PHE A 242 5.64 -1.57 13.33
CA PHE A 242 5.45 -2.82 14.05
C PHE A 242 6.55 -3.86 13.74
N HIS A 243 6.95 -4.02 12.48
CA HIS A 243 7.92 -5.04 12.07
C HIS A 243 9.34 -4.51 11.85
N GLY A 244 9.49 -3.19 11.70
CA GLY A 244 10.75 -2.53 11.37
C GLY A 244 10.91 -2.31 9.85
N VAL A 245 11.68 -1.27 9.52
CA VAL A 245 11.86 -0.75 8.15
C VAL A 245 12.54 -1.72 7.18
N HIS A 246 13.28 -2.71 7.69
CA HIS A 246 13.98 -3.72 6.91
C HIS A 246 13.30 -5.10 6.94
N SER A 247 12.07 -5.18 7.44
CA SER A 247 11.34 -6.45 7.49
C SER A 247 10.76 -6.82 6.11
N ASN A 248 10.67 -8.13 5.83
CA ASN A 248 9.96 -8.62 4.64
C ASN A 248 8.50 -8.12 4.59
N MET A 249 7.86 -7.94 5.75
CA MET A 249 6.51 -7.40 5.83
C MET A 249 6.46 -5.94 5.35
N ALA A 250 7.44 -5.12 5.75
CA ALA A 250 7.58 -3.74 5.26
C ALA A 250 7.83 -3.69 3.75
N ASP A 251 8.64 -4.60 3.20
CA ASP A 251 8.86 -4.71 1.76
C ASP A 251 7.59 -5.05 1.00
N ASN A 252 6.82 -6.03 1.50
CA ASN A 252 5.52 -6.40 0.93
C ASN A 252 4.52 -5.24 1.01
N ALA A 253 4.44 -4.53 2.13
CA ALA A 253 3.56 -3.39 2.28
C ALA A 253 3.95 -2.24 1.33
N ARG A 254 5.26 -1.97 1.17
CA ARG A 254 5.76 -0.99 0.19
C ARG A 254 5.44 -1.40 -1.25
N GLN A 255 5.53 -2.69 -1.58
CA GLN A 255 5.10 -3.19 -2.89
C GLN A 255 3.59 -3.03 -3.09
N MET A 256 2.77 -3.32 -2.07
CA MET A 256 1.32 -3.08 -2.11
C MET A 256 1.00 -1.60 -2.36
N LEU A 257 1.74 -0.67 -1.77
CA LEU A 257 1.58 0.77 -2.04
C LEU A 257 1.93 1.15 -3.48
N ARG A 258 3.01 0.60 -4.05
CA ARG A 258 3.36 0.80 -5.47
C ARG A 258 2.26 0.28 -6.39
N ASP A 259 1.75 -0.92 -6.10
CA ASP A 259 0.69 -1.55 -6.86
C ASP A 259 -0.63 -0.76 -6.75
N CYS A 260 -0.99 -0.29 -5.56
CA CYS A 260 -2.15 0.57 -5.35
C CYS A 260 -2.02 1.88 -6.15
N THR A 261 -0.84 2.51 -6.11
CA THR A 261 -0.57 3.73 -6.87
C THR A 261 -0.72 3.49 -8.37
N SER A 262 -0.26 2.33 -8.86
CA SER A 262 -0.46 1.91 -10.25
C SER A 262 -1.94 1.74 -10.59
N GLU A 263 -2.72 1.02 -9.78
CA GLU A 263 -4.17 0.84 -9.97
C GLU A 263 -4.89 2.20 -10.03
N VAL A 264 -4.58 3.10 -9.11
CA VAL A 264 -5.15 4.46 -9.08
C VAL A 264 -4.74 5.28 -10.31
N SER A 265 -3.49 5.17 -10.76
CA SER A 265 -3.03 5.81 -12.00
C SER A 265 -3.83 5.32 -13.22
N GLN A 266 -4.11 4.02 -13.29
CA GLN A 266 -4.94 3.46 -14.37
C GLN A 266 -6.39 3.96 -14.33
N ILE A 267 -6.97 4.09 -13.13
CA ILE A 267 -8.30 4.70 -12.94
C ILE A 267 -8.30 6.15 -13.44
N ARG A 268 -7.27 6.94 -13.09
CA ARG A 268 -7.12 8.33 -13.55
C ARG A 268 -7.00 8.41 -15.07
N ALA A 269 -6.19 7.54 -15.66
CA ALA A 269 -5.92 7.56 -17.10
C ALA A 269 -7.18 7.21 -17.91
N CYS A 270 -7.89 6.13 -17.54
CA CYS A 270 -9.24 5.87 -18.06
C CYS A 270 -9.98 4.86 -17.18
N HIS A 271 -10.89 5.39 -16.37
CA HIS A 271 -11.72 4.59 -15.46
C HIS A 271 -12.62 3.56 -16.18
N THR A 272 -13.03 3.82 -17.43
CA THR A 272 -13.84 2.87 -18.22
C THR A 272 -13.00 1.70 -18.73
N CYS A 273 -11.80 1.97 -19.24
CA CYS A 273 -10.84 0.91 -19.60
C CYS A 273 -10.42 0.09 -18.39
N TYR A 274 -10.17 0.74 -17.25
CA TYR A 274 -9.82 0.06 -16.00
C TYR A 274 -10.92 -0.92 -15.58
N GLU A 275 -12.17 -0.44 -15.48
CA GLU A 275 -13.32 -1.26 -15.12
C GLU A 275 -13.49 -2.47 -16.05
N ALA A 276 -13.37 -2.26 -17.37
CA ALA A 276 -13.48 -3.33 -18.35
C ALA A 276 -12.33 -4.34 -18.25
N SER A 277 -11.09 -3.90 -17.95
CA SER A 277 -9.94 -4.81 -17.81
C SER A 277 -10.01 -5.69 -16.57
N VAL A 278 -10.58 -5.17 -15.48
CA VAL A 278 -10.73 -5.93 -14.23
C VAL A 278 -11.96 -6.83 -14.28
N THR A 279 -13.10 -6.32 -14.74
CA THR A 279 -14.37 -7.07 -14.72
C THR A 279 -14.55 -8.01 -15.90
N LYS A 280 -13.85 -7.77 -17.02
CA LYS A 280 -13.91 -8.54 -18.27
C LYS A 280 -15.35 -8.96 -18.63
N PRO A 281 -16.29 -8.00 -18.77
CA PRO A 281 -17.72 -8.30 -18.86
C PRO A 281 -18.10 -9.16 -20.06
N THR A 282 -17.28 -9.16 -21.11
CA THR A 282 -17.41 -10.03 -22.26
C THR A 282 -16.03 -10.53 -22.69
N ARG A 283 -15.99 -11.59 -23.51
CA ARG A 283 -14.76 -12.05 -24.17
C ARG A 283 -14.08 -10.96 -25.02
N HIS A 284 -14.84 -9.94 -25.44
CA HIS A 284 -14.37 -8.81 -26.24
C HIS A 284 -14.35 -7.52 -25.44
N TRP A 285 -14.07 -7.59 -24.13
CA TRP A 285 -14.05 -6.44 -23.22
C TRP A 285 -13.20 -5.27 -23.74
N PHE A 286 -12.09 -5.56 -24.45
CA PHE A 286 -11.23 -4.52 -25.00
C PHE A 286 -11.81 -3.84 -26.24
N CYS A 287 -12.83 -4.42 -26.89
CA CYS A 287 -13.57 -3.77 -27.97
C CYS A 287 -14.55 -2.71 -27.46
N LEU A 288 -14.85 -2.68 -26.16
CA LEU A 288 -15.81 -1.72 -25.61
C LEU A 288 -15.28 -0.29 -25.76
N PRO A 289 -16.07 0.63 -26.32
CA PRO A 289 -15.67 2.01 -26.49
C PRO A 289 -15.79 2.81 -25.20
N CYS A 290 -14.89 3.79 -25.06
CA CYS A 290 -14.88 4.74 -23.96
C CYS A 290 -15.57 6.05 -24.38
N LYS A 291 -15.92 6.88 -23.39
CA LYS A 291 -16.43 8.24 -23.61
C LYS A 291 -15.52 9.24 -22.86
N PRO A 292 -14.81 10.13 -23.57
CA PRO A 292 -14.64 10.16 -25.02
C PRO A 292 -13.90 8.90 -25.56
N PRO A 293 -14.02 8.59 -26.86
CA PRO A 293 -13.28 7.50 -27.48
C PRO A 293 -11.77 7.72 -27.41
N HIS A 294 -11.01 6.64 -27.24
CA HIS A 294 -9.56 6.70 -27.35
C HIS A 294 -9.13 6.85 -28.81
N THR A 295 -8.10 7.65 -29.04
CA THR A 295 -7.47 7.72 -30.36
C THR A 295 -6.83 6.37 -30.68
N LEU A 296 -7.10 5.85 -31.87
CA LEU A 296 -6.54 4.59 -32.36
C LEU A 296 -5.31 4.90 -33.20
N VAL A 297 -4.25 4.10 -33.01
CA VAL A 297 -2.97 4.28 -33.69
C VAL A 297 -2.31 2.93 -33.99
N TYR A 298 -1.36 2.93 -34.92
CA TYR A 298 -0.31 1.92 -34.93
C TYR A 298 0.87 2.45 -34.11
N ALA A 299 1.30 1.70 -33.11
CA ALA A 299 2.42 2.08 -32.25
C ALA A 299 3.54 1.03 -32.28
N LYS A 300 4.79 1.48 -32.15
CA LYS A 300 5.97 0.60 -32.15
C LYS A 300 6.69 0.67 -30.81
N ALA A 301 6.61 -0.40 -30.02
CA ALA A 301 7.43 -0.57 -28.83
C ALA A 301 8.89 -0.88 -29.21
N LYS A 302 9.85 -0.53 -28.36
CA LYS A 302 11.28 -0.74 -28.62
C LYS A 302 11.58 -2.22 -28.81
N GLY A 303 12.12 -2.58 -29.97
CA GLY A 303 12.42 -3.98 -30.35
C GLY A 303 11.25 -4.76 -30.97
N TYR A 304 10.09 -4.13 -31.15
CA TYR A 304 8.90 -4.76 -31.74
C TYR A 304 8.50 -4.10 -33.07
N SER A 305 7.61 -4.77 -33.81
CA SER A 305 6.98 -4.22 -35.01
C SER A 305 5.78 -3.33 -34.65
N TYR A 306 5.30 -2.54 -35.61
CA TYR A 306 4.07 -1.76 -35.42
C TYR A 306 2.88 -2.65 -35.07
N TRP A 307 2.09 -2.22 -34.10
CA TRP A 307 0.95 -2.95 -33.58
C TRP A 307 -0.23 -2.02 -33.31
N PRO A 308 -1.48 -2.41 -33.60
CA PRO A 308 -2.64 -1.56 -33.33
C PRO A 308 -2.82 -1.34 -31.82
N ALA A 309 -3.12 -0.09 -31.43
CA ALA A 309 -3.25 0.31 -30.04
C ALA A 309 -4.28 1.43 -29.81
N LYS A 310 -4.74 1.56 -28.55
CA LYS A 310 -5.46 2.72 -28.04
C LYS A 310 -4.48 3.65 -27.32
N VAL A 311 -4.54 4.95 -27.61
CA VAL A 311 -3.85 5.98 -26.83
C VAL A 311 -4.63 6.22 -25.55
N ILE A 312 -4.01 5.91 -24.40
CA ILE A 312 -4.63 6.02 -23.08
C ILE A 312 -4.33 7.38 -22.46
N LYS A 313 -3.08 7.83 -22.55
CA LYS A 313 -2.61 9.08 -21.95
C LYS A 313 -1.52 9.70 -22.83
N VAL A 314 -1.46 11.03 -22.85
CA VAL A 314 -0.44 11.80 -23.56
C VAL A 314 0.21 12.76 -22.58
N GLU A 315 1.53 12.72 -22.46
CA GLU A 315 2.33 13.61 -21.62
C GLU A 315 3.47 14.20 -22.46
N GLY A 316 3.26 15.41 -23.00
CA GLY A 316 4.18 16.02 -23.95
C GLY A 316 4.32 15.17 -25.21
N GLU A 317 5.53 14.71 -25.51
CA GLU A 317 5.84 13.87 -26.68
C GLU A 317 5.81 12.36 -26.38
N LYS A 318 5.43 11.97 -25.15
CA LYS A 318 5.28 10.57 -24.72
C LYS A 318 3.81 10.16 -24.69
N TYR A 319 3.54 9.01 -25.27
CA TYR A 319 2.21 8.43 -25.39
C TYR A 319 2.17 7.10 -24.65
N GLU A 320 1.27 6.99 -23.67
CA GLU A 320 0.93 5.71 -23.07
C GLU A 320 -0.12 5.04 -23.96
N VAL A 321 0.26 3.90 -24.54
CA VAL A 321 -0.61 3.13 -25.44
C VAL A 321 -0.91 1.76 -24.83
N ARG A 322 -2.09 1.24 -25.16
CA ARG A 322 -2.50 -0.12 -24.83
C ARG A 322 -2.83 -0.89 -26.10
N PHE A 323 -2.08 -1.96 -26.34
CA PHE A 323 -2.14 -2.72 -27.59
C PHE A 323 -3.36 -3.65 -27.64
N PHE A 324 -3.89 -3.85 -28.85
CA PHE A 324 -4.89 -4.88 -29.12
C PHE A 324 -4.24 -6.27 -29.18
N GLY A 325 -5.02 -7.32 -28.89
CA GLY A 325 -4.61 -8.72 -28.94
C GLY A 325 -3.74 -9.17 -27.77
N GLY A 326 -3.58 -10.49 -27.66
CA GLY A 326 -2.72 -11.13 -26.65
C GLY A 326 -3.11 -10.77 -25.22
N ALA A 327 -2.13 -10.30 -24.45
CA ALA A 327 -2.26 -9.88 -23.05
C ALA A 327 -2.57 -8.36 -22.89
N HIS A 328 -2.95 -7.68 -23.99
CA HIS A 328 -3.29 -6.25 -24.00
C HIS A 328 -2.25 -5.38 -23.31
N CYS A 329 -0.98 -5.62 -23.66
CA CYS A 329 0.17 -4.98 -23.03
C CYS A 329 0.13 -3.46 -23.21
N ARG A 330 0.76 -2.75 -22.27
CA ARG A 330 0.94 -1.31 -22.28
C ARG A 330 2.40 -0.98 -22.52
N ALA A 331 2.63 0.15 -23.18
CA ALA A 331 3.96 0.72 -23.32
C ALA A 331 3.87 2.24 -23.36
N THR A 332 4.96 2.90 -22.94
CA THR A 332 5.18 4.31 -23.24
C THR A 332 6.03 4.39 -24.51
N VAL A 333 5.52 5.09 -25.52
CA VAL A 333 6.20 5.29 -26.81
C VAL A 333 6.32 6.76 -27.13
N ASP A 334 7.37 7.14 -27.87
CA ASP A 334 7.53 8.50 -28.35
C ASP A 334 6.60 8.74 -29.55
N LYS A 335 6.25 10.01 -29.79
CA LYS A 335 5.40 10.42 -30.92
C LYS A 335 5.91 9.93 -32.28
N SER A 336 7.23 9.85 -32.46
CA SER A 336 7.86 9.35 -33.70
C SER A 336 7.64 7.85 -33.94
N ALA A 337 7.20 7.10 -32.93
CA ALA A 337 6.90 5.68 -33.01
C ALA A 337 5.39 5.41 -33.13
N ILE A 338 4.62 6.43 -33.52
CA ILE A 338 3.16 6.39 -33.66
C ILE A 338 2.78 6.79 -35.07
N GLU A 339 1.89 6.01 -35.66
CA GLU A 339 1.32 6.26 -36.97
C GLU A 339 -0.21 6.29 -36.88
N PRO A 340 -0.90 7.15 -37.65
CA PRO A 340 -2.36 7.18 -37.69
C PRO A 340 -2.95 5.81 -38.05
N ILE A 341 -4.07 5.44 -37.44
CA ILE A 341 -4.71 4.14 -37.72
C ILE A 341 -5.21 4.00 -39.17
N SER A 342 -5.34 5.11 -39.89
CA SER A 342 -5.74 5.15 -41.30
C SER A 342 -4.62 4.75 -42.27
N VAL A 343 -3.36 4.69 -41.80
CA VAL A 343 -2.22 4.32 -42.65
C VAL A 343 -2.35 2.86 -43.08
N ASN A 344 -2.01 2.58 -44.35
CA ASN A 344 -2.01 1.22 -44.86
C ASN A 344 -0.94 0.40 -44.11
N PRO A 345 -1.28 -0.72 -43.45
CA PRO A 345 -0.30 -1.52 -42.72
C PRO A 345 0.86 -2.04 -43.58
N ASN A 346 0.69 -2.11 -44.91
CA ASN A 346 1.75 -2.51 -45.84
C ASN A 346 2.91 -1.52 -45.94
N SER A 347 2.68 -0.23 -45.66
CA SER A 347 3.74 0.77 -45.65
C SER A 347 4.48 0.83 -44.31
N LEU A 348 4.09 0.00 -43.33
CA LEU A 348 4.67 -0.04 -41.99
C LEU A 348 5.55 -1.28 -41.81
N GLN A 349 6.56 -1.18 -40.94
CA GLN A 349 7.37 -2.32 -40.50
C GLN A 349 6.56 -3.26 -39.59
N VAL A 350 5.69 -4.08 -40.20
CA VAL A 350 4.78 -4.99 -39.52
C VAL A 350 5.20 -6.43 -39.74
N LYS A 351 5.26 -7.23 -38.68
CA LYS A 351 5.36 -8.69 -38.76
C LYS A 351 3.95 -9.29 -38.73
N ARG A 352 3.46 -9.78 -39.86
CA ARG A 352 2.11 -10.38 -40.02
C ARG A 352 2.00 -11.77 -39.39
N SER A 353 2.19 -11.86 -38.08
CA SER A 353 1.98 -13.09 -37.32
C SER A 353 0.48 -13.37 -37.13
N PRO A 354 0.08 -14.62 -36.81
CA PRO A 354 -1.30 -14.93 -36.43
C PRO A 354 -1.80 -14.09 -35.26
N SER A 355 -0.93 -13.73 -34.32
CA SER A 355 -1.25 -12.83 -33.21
C SER A 355 -1.55 -11.41 -33.67
N TRP A 356 -0.83 -10.92 -34.69
CA TRP A 356 -1.05 -9.60 -35.27
C TRP A 356 -2.38 -9.53 -36.03
N SER A 357 -2.70 -10.57 -36.80
CA SER A 357 -4.00 -10.66 -37.49
C SER A 357 -5.16 -10.64 -36.51
N LYS A 358 -5.08 -11.40 -35.42
CA LYS A 358 -6.09 -11.39 -34.34
C LYS A 358 -6.22 -10.01 -33.67
N ALA A 359 -5.12 -9.29 -33.48
CA ALA A 359 -5.17 -7.94 -32.93
C ALA A 359 -5.88 -6.96 -33.89
N CYS A 360 -5.67 -7.10 -35.20
CA CYS A 360 -6.36 -6.30 -36.21
C CYS A 360 -7.85 -6.65 -36.32
N GLU A 361 -8.22 -7.92 -36.17
CA GLU A 361 -9.62 -8.35 -36.08
C GLU A 361 -10.32 -7.74 -34.85
N GLU A 362 -9.64 -7.73 -33.70
CA GLU A 362 -10.15 -7.09 -32.47
C GLU A 362 -10.30 -5.57 -32.65
N LEU A 363 -9.33 -4.91 -33.27
CA LEU A 363 -9.42 -3.50 -33.65
C LEU A 363 -10.63 -3.22 -34.55
N LYS A 364 -10.84 -4.03 -35.59
CA LYS A 364 -11.96 -3.86 -36.52
C LYS A 364 -13.30 -3.95 -35.78
N ARG A 365 -13.44 -4.94 -34.89
CA ARG A 365 -14.64 -5.06 -34.04
C ARG A 365 -14.83 -3.85 -33.13
N HIS A 366 -13.75 -3.30 -32.58
CA HIS A 366 -13.81 -2.06 -31.80
C HIS A 366 -14.30 -0.87 -32.64
N GLN A 367 -13.83 -0.72 -33.88
CA GLN A 367 -14.27 0.33 -34.80
C GLN A 367 -15.76 0.19 -35.16
N GLU A 368 -16.24 -1.03 -35.37
CA GLU A 368 -17.67 -1.30 -35.62
C GLU A 368 -18.53 -0.90 -34.40
N MET A 369 -18.09 -1.20 -33.18
CA MET A 369 -18.78 -0.79 -31.94
C MET A 369 -18.76 0.73 -31.75
N LEU A 370 -17.66 1.40 -32.12
CA LEU A 370 -17.58 2.86 -32.10
C LEU A 370 -18.60 3.48 -33.06
N ALA A 371 -18.69 2.97 -34.30
CA ALA A 371 -19.64 3.47 -35.28
C ALA A 371 -21.10 3.33 -34.83
N LYS A 372 -21.46 2.18 -34.23
CA LYS A 372 -22.82 1.94 -33.69
C LYS A 372 -23.18 2.89 -32.54
N ASN A 373 -22.21 3.28 -31.71
CA ASN A 373 -22.47 4.19 -30.59
C ASN A 373 -22.56 5.68 -30.98
N VAL A 374 -22.15 6.03 -32.20
CA VAL A 374 -22.31 7.39 -32.76
C VAL A 374 -23.68 7.56 -33.44
N ASN A 375 -24.32 6.47 -33.87
CA ASN A 375 -25.67 6.46 -34.47
C ASN A 375 -26.66 5.65 -33.61
N PRO A 376 -27.32 6.25 -32.60
CA PRO A 376 -28.30 5.55 -31.76
C PRO A 376 -29.55 5.06 -32.50
N ASP A 377 -29.87 5.59 -33.68
CA ASP A 377 -31.17 5.41 -34.35
C ASP A 377 -31.27 4.24 -35.32
N SER A 378 -30.33 3.29 -35.32
CA SER A 378 -30.45 2.11 -36.18
C SER A 378 -29.87 0.86 -35.54
N SER A 379 -30.68 0.18 -34.73
CA SER A 379 -30.91 -1.28 -34.70
C SER A 379 -31.21 -1.79 -33.28
N SER A 380 -32.48 -2.08 -33.06
CA SER A 380 -32.96 -2.97 -32.02
C SER A 380 -32.59 -4.41 -32.38
N SER A 381 -31.81 -5.07 -31.53
CA SER A 381 -31.92 -6.53 -31.36
C SER A 381 -31.38 -6.91 -29.99
N SER A 382 -32.29 -7.48 -29.22
CA SER A 382 -32.10 -8.15 -27.93
C SER A 382 -30.91 -9.10 -27.91
N ASP A 383 -30.14 -9.09 -26.83
CA ASP A 383 -29.56 -10.31 -26.28
C ASP A 383 -29.49 -10.23 -24.76
N SER A 384 -29.93 -11.34 -24.15
CA SER A 384 -30.19 -11.56 -22.75
C SER A 384 -28.89 -11.64 -21.92
N VAL A 385 -28.90 -10.96 -20.77
CA VAL A 385 -27.84 -11.04 -19.77
C VAL A 385 -28.00 -12.36 -19.01
N SER A 386 -27.13 -13.32 -19.28
CA SER A 386 -26.94 -14.49 -18.41
C SER A 386 -25.89 -14.19 -17.33
N SER A 387 -26.24 -14.57 -16.11
CA SER A 387 -25.47 -14.42 -14.88
C SER A 387 -24.11 -15.12 -14.97
N ILE A 388 -23.03 -14.45 -14.54
CA ILE A 388 -21.67 -15.02 -14.50
C ILE A 388 -21.16 -15.08 -13.05
N HIS A 389 -20.81 -16.30 -12.64
CA HIS A 389 -20.08 -16.66 -11.42
C HIS A 389 -18.61 -16.18 -11.47
N PRO A 390 -17.94 -15.89 -10.34
CA PRO A 390 -16.55 -15.47 -10.34
C PRO A 390 -15.61 -16.66 -10.61
N PHE A 391 -14.82 -16.60 -11.69
CA PHE A 391 -13.65 -17.46 -11.90
C PHE A 391 -12.40 -16.76 -11.35
N PHE A 392 -11.72 -17.45 -10.43
CA PHE A 392 -10.39 -17.09 -9.94
C PHE A 392 -9.33 -17.29 -11.03
N PHE A 393 -8.43 -16.32 -11.22
CA PHE A 393 -7.21 -16.52 -12.01
C PHE A 393 -5.97 -16.07 -11.24
N TYR A 394 -4.96 -16.92 -11.29
CA TYR A 394 -3.60 -16.70 -10.82
C TYR A 394 -2.91 -15.62 -11.67
N TYR A 395 -2.37 -14.60 -11.01
CA TYR A 395 -1.41 -13.67 -11.61
C TYR A 395 -0.04 -14.32 -11.64
N LEU A 396 0.47 -14.67 -12.83
CA LEU A 396 1.88 -14.99 -13.02
C LEU A 396 2.63 -13.68 -13.33
N LEU A 397 3.42 -13.23 -12.36
CA LEU A 397 4.45 -12.21 -12.55
C LEU A 397 5.56 -12.82 -13.43
N TRP A 398 5.73 -12.33 -14.66
CA TRP A 398 6.94 -12.59 -15.45
C TRP A 398 8.03 -11.56 -15.07
N PRO A 399 9.33 -11.93 -15.04
CA PRO A 399 10.39 -11.00 -14.71
C PRO A 399 10.54 -9.91 -15.78
N ASN A 400 10.72 -8.68 -15.32
CA ASN A 400 11.10 -7.54 -16.12
C ASN A 400 12.41 -7.82 -16.88
N GLY A 401 12.32 -7.96 -18.20
CA GLY A 401 13.40 -7.56 -19.11
C GLY A 401 13.14 -6.14 -19.58
N ASP A 402 14.21 -5.36 -19.82
CA ASP A 402 14.29 -3.95 -20.25
C ASP A 402 13.60 -3.62 -21.60
N THR A 403 12.34 -4.03 -21.78
CA THR A 403 11.56 -3.85 -23.01
C THR A 403 10.53 -2.73 -22.91
N GLY A 404 10.29 -2.19 -21.70
CA GLY A 404 9.30 -1.14 -21.46
C GLY A 404 7.84 -1.57 -21.68
N LEU A 405 7.59 -2.87 -21.83
CA LEU A 405 6.25 -3.47 -21.98
C LEU A 405 5.76 -4.02 -20.65
N THR A 406 4.55 -3.64 -20.26
CA THR A 406 3.85 -4.20 -19.10
C THR A 406 2.57 -4.90 -19.56
N CYS A 407 2.47 -6.22 -19.38
CA CYS A 407 1.33 -7.04 -19.80
C CYS A 407 0.48 -7.44 -18.58
N GLN A 408 -0.86 -7.53 -18.76
CA GLN A 408 -1.80 -7.92 -17.70
C GLN A 408 -2.32 -9.35 -17.87
#